data_AF-Q8U1D3-F1
#
_entry.id   AF-Q8U1D3-F1
#
_cell.length_a   1.000
_cell.length_b   1.000
_cell.length_c   1.000
_cell.angle_alpha   90.00
_cell.angle_beta   90.00
_cell.angle_gamma   90.00
#
_symmetry.space_group_name_H-M   'P 1'
#
loop_
_entity.id
_entity.type
_entity.pdbx_description
1 polymer ?
#
loop_
_entity_poly.entity_id
_entity_poly.type
_entity_poly.pdbx_seq_one_letter_code
_entity_poly.pdbx_strand_id
1 'polypeptide(L)'
;MEELFEYLELLRARMEFAEMFYGFRMNYIPLYINDDIIVLDKNDGKIKRLSTKQELNKDELRKYLPKIKKNIESGFVDLLLTMNFHSIQTPED
;
A
#
# COMPACT_ATOMS: atom_id res chain seq x y z
N MET A 1 16.29 -6.20 4.10
CA MET A 1 15.38 -6.48 2.98
C MET A 1 14.26 -7.40 3.43
N GLU A 2 14.57 -8.49 4.14
CA GLU A 2 13.56 -9.39 4.74
C GLU A 2 12.51 -8.65 5.58
N GLU A 3 12.92 -7.81 6.53
CA GLU A 3 12.00 -7.03 7.38
C GLU A 3 10.96 -6.21 6.60
N LEU A 4 11.35 -5.65 5.44
CA LEU A 4 10.40 -4.93 4.60
C LEU A 4 9.41 -5.87 3.91
N PHE A 5 9.90 -7.00 3.39
CA PHE A 5 9.03 -7.99 2.76
C PHE A 5 8.01 -8.56 3.77
N GLU A 6 8.45 -8.85 4.99
CA GLU A 6 7.56 -9.26 6.09
C GLU A 6 6.49 -8.20 6.37
N TYR A 7 6.86 -6.92 6.40
CA TYR A 7 5.89 -5.85 6.59
C TYR A 7 4.92 -5.70 5.40
N LEU A 8 5.40 -5.82 4.17
CA LEU A 8 4.54 -5.76 2.97
C LEU A 8 3.52 -6.90 2.96
N GLU A 9 3.91 -8.10 3.39
CA GLU A 9 2.98 -9.22 3.57
C GLU A 9 1.97 -8.96 4.69
N LEU A 10 2.42 -8.41 5.82
CA LEU A 10 1.52 -7.98 6.89
C LEU A 10 0.51 -6.92 6.42
N LEU A 11 0.94 -5.95 5.61
CA LEU A 11 0.05 -4.95 5.02
C LEU A 11 -1.00 -5.59 4.11
N ARG A 12 -0.61 -6.56 3.29
CA ARG A 12 -1.56 -7.28 2.43
C ARG A 12 -2.60 -8.01 3.27
N ALA A 13 -2.18 -8.72 4.30
CA ALA A 13 -3.08 -9.41 5.23
C ALA A 13 -4.04 -8.44 5.96
N ARG A 14 -3.54 -7.29 6.44
CA ARG A 14 -4.38 -6.25 7.06
C ARG A 14 -5.40 -5.68 6.09
N MET A 15 -5.01 -5.48 4.83
CA MET A 15 -5.89 -4.95 3.82
C MET A 15 -6.99 -5.96 3.44
N GLU A 16 -6.65 -7.24 3.26
CA GLU A 16 -7.63 -8.31 3.03
C GLU A 16 -8.65 -8.42 4.17
N PHE A 17 -8.18 -8.29 5.42
CA PHE A 17 -9.06 -8.25 6.58
C PHE A 17 -10.01 -7.04 6.56
N ALA A 18 -9.51 -5.86 6.22
CA ALA A 18 -10.33 -4.65 6.12
C ALA A 18 -11.38 -4.75 5.00
N GLU A 19 -11.01 -5.26 3.83
CA GLU A 19 -11.94 -5.50 2.73
C GLU A 19 -13.09 -6.44 3.14
N MET A 20 -12.77 -7.51 3.86
CA MET A 20 -13.76 -8.45 4.37
C MET A 20 -14.72 -7.80 5.37
N PHE A 21 -14.20 -6.97 6.27
CA PHE A 21 -14.99 -6.36 7.34
C PHE A 21 -15.88 -5.21 6.86
N TYR A 22 -15.37 -4.39 5.93
CA TYR A 22 -16.05 -3.17 5.48
C TYR A 22 -16.68 -3.29 4.09
N GLY A 23 -16.56 -4.45 3.42
CA GLY A 23 -17.29 -4.74 2.17
C GLY A 23 -16.78 -4.01 0.92
N PHE A 24 -15.54 -3.51 0.91
CA PHE A 24 -14.92 -2.86 -0.24
C PHE A 24 -13.78 -3.70 -0.83
N ARG A 25 -13.28 -3.30 -2.00
CA ARG A 25 -12.06 -3.87 -2.59
C ARG A 25 -11.04 -2.81 -2.95
N MET A 26 -9.78 -3.08 -2.63
CA MET A 26 -8.61 -2.30 -2.97
C MET A 26 -7.60 -3.16 -3.72
N ASN A 27 -7.11 -2.63 -4.85
CA ASN A 27 -6.07 -3.31 -5.63
C ASN A 27 -4.66 -2.87 -5.23
N TYR A 28 -4.53 -1.67 -4.66
CA TYR A 28 -3.25 -1.01 -4.45
C TYR A 28 -3.16 -0.44 -3.04
N ILE A 29 -2.03 -0.65 -2.37
CA ILE A 29 -1.68 -0.02 -1.10
C ILE A 29 -0.64 1.06 -1.38
N PRO A 30 -0.90 2.34 -1.06
CA PRO A 30 0.08 3.40 -1.27
C PRO A 30 1.26 3.25 -0.30
N LEU A 31 2.47 3.19 -0.83
CA LEU A 31 3.71 3.11 -0.04
C LEU A 31 4.45 4.45 0.02
N TYR A 32 4.35 5.24 -1.04
CA TYR A 32 4.96 6.56 -1.14
C TYR A 32 4.14 7.45 -2.07
N ILE A 33 3.84 8.67 -1.61
CA ILE A 33 3.08 9.67 -2.36
C ILE A 33 3.91 10.96 -2.42
N ASN A 34 4.29 11.36 -3.63
CA ASN A 34 4.92 12.64 -3.95
C ASN A 34 4.65 12.92 -5.45
N ASP A 35 5.61 13.48 -6.19
CA ASP A 35 5.55 13.61 -7.65
C ASP A 35 5.23 12.27 -8.34
N ASP A 36 5.67 11.17 -7.73
CA ASP A 36 5.32 9.80 -8.10
C ASP A 36 4.55 9.10 -7.00
N ILE A 37 3.55 8.30 -7.40
CA ILE A 37 2.81 7.42 -6.50
C ILE A 37 3.33 5.99 -6.68
N ILE A 38 3.95 5.47 -5.63
CA ILE A 38 4.44 4.09 -5.56
C ILE A 38 3.50 3.27 -4.69
N VAL A 39 3.08 2.12 -5.20
CA VAL A 39 2.09 1.25 -4.57
C VAL A 39 2.59 -0.18 -4.46
N LEU A 40 2.08 -0.90 -3.47
CA LEU A 40 2.08 -2.36 -3.44
C LEU A 40 0.81 -2.85 -4.15
N ASP A 41 0.95 -3.64 -5.20
CA ASP A 41 -0.17 -4.32 -5.85
C ASP A 41 -0.52 -5.58 -5.06
N LYS A 42 -1.75 -5.66 -4.56
CA LYS A 42 -2.18 -6.81 -3.75
C LYS A 42 -2.20 -8.11 -4.56
N ASN A 43 -2.48 -8.01 -5.87
CA ASN A 43 -2.72 -9.17 -6.72
C ASN A 43 -1.45 -10.00 -6.95
N ASP A 44 -0.30 -9.33 -7.10
CA ASP A 44 0.99 -10.01 -7.35
C ASP A 44 2.07 -9.69 -6.32
N GLY A 45 1.79 -8.84 -5.32
CA GLY A 45 2.73 -8.46 -4.28
C GLY A 45 3.86 -7.55 -4.76
N LYS A 46 3.79 -7.04 -6.00
CA LYS A 46 4.87 -6.24 -6.58
C LYS A 46 4.73 -4.76 -6.24
N ILE A 47 5.87 -4.10 -6.13
CA ILE A 47 5.93 -2.65 -5.97
C ILE A 47 5.92 -1.99 -7.36
N LYS A 48 4.90 -1.17 -7.61
CA LYS A 48 4.64 -0.57 -8.91
C LYS A 48 4.50 0.93 -8.82
N ARG A 49 4.75 1.58 -9.94
CA ARG A 49 4.32 2.97 -10.16
C ARG A 49 2.85 2.96 -10.54
N LEU A 50 2.01 3.73 -9.83
CA LEU A 50 0.56 3.72 -10.06
C LEU A 50 0.18 4.21 -11.47
N SER A 51 0.86 5.26 -11.95
CA SER A 51 0.55 5.89 -13.24
C SER A 51 0.80 4.97 -14.44
N THR A 52 1.90 4.22 -14.43
CA THR A 52 2.28 3.33 -15.54
C THR A 52 1.91 1.87 -15.29
N LYS A 53 1.55 1.51 -14.05
CA LYS A 53 1.34 0.14 -13.57
C LYS A 53 2.56 -0.78 -13.77
N GLN A 54 3.74 -0.19 -14.03
CA GLN A 54 4.97 -0.94 -14.20
C GLN A 54 5.62 -1.21 -12.85
N GLU A 55 6.17 -2.42 -12.71
CA GLU A 55 7.03 -2.80 -11.60
C GLU A 55 8.29 -1.93 -11.58
N LEU A 56 8.70 -1.51 -10.38
CA LEU A 56 9.96 -0.79 -10.22
C LEU A 56 11.14 -1.72 -10.47
N ASN A 57 12.08 -1.27 -11.29
CA ASN A 57 13.33 -2.01 -11.46
C ASN A 57 14.21 -1.91 -10.19
N LYS A 58 15.31 -2.68 -10.14
CA LYS A 58 16.19 -2.76 -8.96
C LYS A 58 16.75 -1.41 -8.51
N ASP A 59 17.09 -0.52 -9.44
CA ASP A 59 17.69 0.78 -9.12
C ASP A 59 16.63 1.77 -8.64
N GLU A 60 15.44 1.76 -9.24
CA GLU A 60 14.28 2.49 -8.73
C GLU A 60 13.91 2.00 -7.33
N LEU A 61 13.85 0.68 -7.12
CA LEU A 61 13.53 0.10 -5.83
C LEU A 61 14.51 0.59 -4.76
N ARG A 62 15.82 0.55 -5.02
CA ARG A 62 16.85 1.08 -4.12
C ARG A 62 16.65 2.55 -3.76
N LYS A 63 16.18 3.37 -4.72
CA LYS A 63 15.88 4.79 -4.51
C LYS A 63 14.66 4.99 -3.60
N TYR A 64 13.59 4.21 -3.76
CA TYR A 64 12.36 4.38 -2.99
C TYR A 64 12.35 3.64 -1.66
N LEU A 65 13.12 2.56 -1.52
CA LEU A 65 13.16 1.70 -0.32
C LEU A 65 13.32 2.48 0.99
N PRO A 66 14.28 3.41 1.15
CA PRO A 66 14.43 4.17 2.39
C PRO A 66 13.19 5.02 2.72
N LYS A 67 12.53 5.56 1.69
CA LYS A 67 11.33 6.41 1.86
C LYS A 67 10.12 5.57 2.23
N ILE A 68 9.96 4.41 1.58
CA ILE A 68 8.92 3.43 1.89
C ILE A 68 9.08 2.96 3.34
N LYS A 69 10.28 2.55 3.74
CA LYS A 69 10.58 2.14 5.13
C LYS A 69 10.24 3.24 6.13
N LYS A 70 10.64 4.48 5.86
CA LYS A 70 10.29 5.63 6.73
C LYS A 70 8.77 5.83 6.84
N ASN A 71 8.04 5.77 5.73
CA ASN A 71 6.60 5.95 5.72
C ASN A 71 5.89 4.86 6.54
N ILE A 72 6.35 3.63 6.41
CA ILE A 72 5.90 2.48 7.17
C ILE A 72 6.13 2.69 8.67
N GLU A 73 7.37 2.99 9.07
CA GLU A 73 7.74 3.17 10.48
C GLU A 73 7.01 4.36 11.12
N SER A 74 6.71 5.40 10.34
CA SER A 74 5.95 6.57 10.81
C SER A 74 4.44 6.33 10.94
N GLY A 75 3.93 5.18 10.49
CA GLY A 75 2.49 4.89 10.45
C GLY A 75 1.73 5.62 9.33
N PHE A 76 2.43 6.27 8.41
CA PHE A 76 1.81 7.01 7.31
C PHE A 76 1.00 6.10 6.38
N VAL A 77 1.49 4.89 6.11
CA VAL A 77 0.77 3.92 5.27
C VAL A 77 -0.52 3.45 5.95
N ASP A 78 -0.47 3.14 7.24
CA ASP A 78 -1.65 2.75 8.03
C ASP A 78 -2.69 3.89 8.10
N LEU A 79 -2.24 5.15 8.22
CA LEU A 79 -3.12 6.32 8.16
C LEU A 79 -3.85 6.41 6.82
N LEU A 80 -3.13 6.27 5.70
CA LEU A 80 -3.73 6.31 4.36
C LEU A 80 -4.76 5.19 4.16
N LEU A 81 -4.48 3.98 4.65
CA LEU A 81 -5.44 2.88 4.61
C LEU A 81 -6.69 3.21 5.42
N THR A 82 -6.53 3.75 6.63
CA THR A 82 -7.64 4.10 7.52
C THR A 82 -8.52 5.21 6.96
N MET A 83 -7.94 6.23 6.32
CA MET A 83 -8.70 7.32 5.67
C MET A 83 -9.57 6.82 4.51
N ASN A 84 -9.12 5.80 3.78
CA ASN A 84 -9.93 5.20 2.73
C ASN A 84 -11.15 4.45 3.31
N PHE A 85 -11.06 3.94 4.54
CA PHE A 85 -12.19 3.26 5.19
C PHE A 85 -13.31 4.23 5.58
N HIS A 86 -13.00 5.47 5.96
CA HIS A 86 -13.99 6.50 6.26
C HIS A 86 -14.76 7.01 5.02
N SER A 87 -14.21 6.78 3.82
CA SER A 87 -14.84 7.19 2.56
C SER A 87 -15.86 6.15 2.05
N ILE A 88 -15.95 5.02 2.74
CA ILE A 88 -16.94 3.98 2.48
C ILE A 88 -18.13 4.33 3.35
N GLN A 89 -19.07 5.07 2.78
CA GLN A 89 -20.40 5.17 3.35
C GLN A 89 -20.90 3.73 3.55
N THR A 90 -21.12 3.34 4.82
CA THR A 90 -22.13 2.33 5.12
C THR A 90 -23.39 2.71 4.34
N PRO A 91 -24.08 1.77 3.67
CA PRO A 91 -25.43 2.05 3.24
C PRO A 91 -26.19 2.55 4.47
N GLU A 92 -26.77 3.74 4.39
CA GLU A 92 -27.87 4.06 5.29
C GLU A 92 -29.01 3.11 4.90
N ASP A 93 -29.45 2.33 5.88
CA ASP A 93 -30.55 1.33 5.92
C ASP A 93 -30.16 -0.16 5.91
#